data_AF-A0A165MCU8-F1
#
_entry.id   AF-A0A165MCU8-F1
#
_cell.length_a   1.000
_cell.length_b   1.000
_cell.length_c   1.000
_cell.angle_alpha   90.00
_cell.angle_beta   90.00
_cell.angle_gamma   90.00
#
_symmetry.space_group_name_H-M   'P 1'
#
loop_
_entity.id
_entity.type
_entity.pdbx_description
1 polymer ?
#
loop_
_entity_poly.entity_id
_entity_poly.type
_entity_poly.pdbx_seq_one_letter_code
_entity_poly.pdbx_strand_id
1 'polypeptide(L)'
;MVKLTEEMLASKAERSRTVRDAYEQAGQQDRGPRVDWGVVTLQSIEAMRSDATLLRHYRSLGMSNEQVLAEVGQNDSDDRRIVLSRIKSLIHKEAGTSCFKAGDFSGAIVEYEAALRALVGPNAVFPSRKYFDDQYMTGIRWRTGGSSFDTPGAAQETVTADVPLFIDLIALAGNIAQCYVRLGKYLEAIDWTQETEVIMNVARIHLSYDVWVAWRYPFPNVQEFWNIRLKHYKRCIDIFLALGNTATAAAYTLTLTGENSTLPDETTKPFPALHKLRHDVFNPDVFMRRHPEPNVSEAKVQHPDLQVLGVWERQQYASGSQKPGGRLYSSVWIWKGSMYVAGGTATPAHNERDIVGLTDTWFVRSSI
;
A
#
# COMPACT_ATOMS: atom_id res chain seq x y z
N MET A 1 -18.77 15.58 -23.55
CA MET A 1 -19.27 15.76 -22.16
C MET A 1 -20.76 16.04 -22.23
N VAL A 2 -21.57 15.21 -21.58
CA VAL A 2 -23.00 15.51 -21.38
C VAL A 2 -23.07 16.56 -20.28
N LYS A 3 -23.60 17.76 -20.57
CA LYS A 3 -23.92 18.73 -19.52
C LYS A 3 -24.99 18.10 -18.65
N LEU A 4 -24.70 17.93 -17.36
CA LEU A 4 -25.72 17.59 -16.39
C LEU A 4 -26.75 18.73 -16.39
N THR A 5 -28.03 18.39 -16.51
CA THR A 5 -29.10 19.37 -16.34
C THR A 5 -29.13 19.83 -14.89
N GLU A 6 -29.73 20.99 -14.63
CA GLU A 6 -29.95 21.47 -13.26
C GLU A 6 -30.72 20.43 -12.42
N GLU A 7 -31.67 19.73 -13.05
CA GLU A 7 -32.41 18.63 -12.44
C GLU A 7 -31.50 17.45 -12.03
N MET A 8 -30.54 17.04 -12.88
CA MET A 8 -29.58 15.99 -12.54
C MET A 8 -28.64 16.42 -11.40
N LEU A 9 -28.25 17.70 -11.36
CA LEU A 9 -27.44 18.26 -10.28
C LEU A 9 -28.22 18.29 -8.96
N ALA A 10 -29.48 18.73 -9.00
CA ALA A 10 -30.38 18.73 -7.85
C ALA A 10 -30.63 17.30 -7.33
N SER A 11 -30.88 16.33 -8.23
CA SER A 11 -31.05 14.92 -7.87
C SER A 11 -29.80 14.33 -7.21
N LYS A 12 -28.61 14.67 -7.72
CA LYS A 12 -27.34 14.23 -7.12
C LYS A 12 -27.09 14.85 -5.75
N ALA A 13 -27.39 16.13 -5.58
CA ALA A 13 -27.31 16.82 -4.30
C ALA A 13 -28.27 16.18 -3.29
N GLU A 14 -29.51 15.90 -3.71
CA GLU A 14 -30.51 15.25 -2.88
C GLU A 14 -30.07 13.85 -2.43
N ARG A 15 -29.60 13.00 -3.35
CA ARG A 15 -29.05 11.68 -2.98
C ARG A 15 -27.89 11.79 -1.99
N SER A 16 -27.01 12.78 -2.18
CA SER A 16 -25.87 13.00 -1.26
C SER A 16 -26.36 13.43 0.13
N ARG A 17 -27.41 14.27 0.20
CA ARG A 17 -28.08 14.62 1.47
C ARG A 17 -28.72 13.39 2.10
N THR A 18 -29.53 12.64 1.36
CA THR A 18 -30.20 11.43 1.87
C THR A 18 -29.20 10.41 2.44
N VAL A 19 -28.08 10.18 1.75
CA VAL A 19 -27.02 9.28 2.21
C VAL A 19 -26.38 9.79 3.50
N ARG A 20 -26.02 11.08 3.55
CA ARG A 20 -25.45 11.70 4.76
C ARG A 20 -26.43 11.69 5.94
N ASP A 21 -27.69 12.04 5.71
CA ASP A 21 -28.72 12.11 6.73
C ASP A 21 -29.03 10.68 7.27
N ALA A 22 -28.99 9.66 6.41
CA ALA A 22 -29.09 8.26 6.83
C ALA A 22 -27.89 7.82 7.69
N TYR A 23 -26.67 8.26 7.34
CA TYR A 23 -25.50 8.05 8.20
C TYR A 23 -25.68 8.76 9.55
N GLU A 24 -26.05 10.04 9.56
CA GLU A 24 -26.23 10.83 10.78
C GLU A 24 -27.31 10.23 11.70
N GLN A 25 -28.43 9.77 11.14
CA GLN A 25 -29.50 9.09 11.89
C GLN A 25 -29.06 7.75 12.48
N ALA A 26 -28.13 7.05 11.83
CA ALA A 26 -27.50 5.85 12.37
C ALA A 26 -26.43 6.15 13.44
N GLY A 27 -26.28 7.41 13.86
CA GLY A 27 -25.20 7.85 14.76
C GLY A 27 -23.83 7.85 14.09
N GLN A 28 -23.77 7.65 12.77
CA GLN A 28 -22.56 7.70 11.99
C GLN A 28 -22.41 9.12 11.44
N GLN A 29 -21.45 9.88 11.95
CA GLN A 29 -20.96 10.98 11.12
C GLN A 29 -20.40 10.35 9.84
N ASP A 30 -20.68 10.93 8.66
CA ASP A 30 -20.07 10.56 7.36
C ASP A 30 -18.52 10.52 7.42
N ARG A 31 -17.99 11.09 8.51
CA ARG A 31 -16.69 10.80 9.09
C ARG A 31 -16.92 10.22 10.48
N GLY A 32 -16.95 8.89 10.68
CA GLY A 32 -16.93 8.28 12.04
C GLY A 32 -15.81 8.82 12.97
N PRO A 33 -15.45 8.23 14.11
CA PRO A 33 -14.39 8.79 14.96
C PRO A 33 -13.04 8.88 14.23
N ARG A 34 -12.51 10.09 14.00
CA ARG A 34 -11.15 10.26 13.44
C ARG A 34 -10.18 9.73 14.48
N VAL A 35 -9.36 8.75 14.09
CA VAL A 35 -8.17 8.41 14.86
C VAL A 35 -7.31 9.66 14.82
N ASP A 36 -7.22 10.34 15.96
CA ASP A 36 -6.28 11.43 16.14
C ASP A 36 -4.90 10.82 16.34
N TRP A 37 -4.17 10.65 15.24
CA TRP A 37 -2.83 10.08 15.28
C TRP A 37 -1.85 10.94 16.10
N GLY A 38 -2.17 12.21 16.37
CA GLY A 38 -1.35 13.10 17.20
C GLY A 38 -1.31 12.70 18.68
N VAL A 39 -2.31 11.95 19.14
CA VAL A 39 -2.34 11.37 20.51
C VAL A 39 -1.97 9.90 20.54
N VAL A 40 -1.82 9.25 19.38
CA VAL A 40 -1.45 7.83 19.29
C VAL A 40 0.06 7.68 19.41
N THR A 41 0.51 6.93 20.41
CA THR A 41 1.92 6.52 20.52
C THR A 41 2.17 5.30 19.64
N LEU A 42 3.13 5.40 18.71
CA LEU A 42 3.58 4.25 17.94
C LEU A 42 4.41 3.31 18.82
N GLN A 43 4.30 2.02 18.55
CA GLN A 43 5.02 0.95 19.23
C GLN A 43 6.10 0.38 18.31
N SER A 44 7.14 -0.21 18.89
CA SER A 44 8.11 -1.03 18.16
C SER A 44 7.61 -2.47 18.07
N ILE A 45 7.71 -3.06 16.89
CA ILE A 45 7.41 -4.48 16.70
C ILE A 45 8.29 -5.38 17.59
N GLU A 46 9.50 -4.96 17.95
CA GLU A 46 10.44 -5.80 18.72
C GLU A 46 9.86 -6.27 20.06
N ALA A 47 9.07 -5.41 20.73
CA ALA A 47 8.38 -5.75 21.97
C ALA A 47 7.30 -6.82 21.78
N MET A 48 6.82 -7.02 20.55
CA MET A 48 5.80 -8.00 20.19
C MET A 48 6.40 -9.34 19.71
N ARG A 49 7.72 -9.43 19.55
CA ARG A 49 8.41 -10.58 18.94
C ARG A 49 9.04 -11.52 19.97
N SER A 50 8.21 -12.36 20.57
CA SER A 50 8.67 -13.46 21.42
C SER A 50 9.51 -14.47 20.64
N ASP A 51 9.17 -14.72 19.37
CA ASP A 51 9.88 -15.57 18.42
C ASP A 51 11.34 -15.11 18.16
N ALA A 52 11.54 -13.82 17.91
CA ALA A 52 12.87 -13.26 17.71
C ALA A 52 13.71 -13.27 19.00
N THR A 53 13.06 -13.11 20.15
CA THR A 53 13.71 -13.22 21.46
C THR A 53 14.15 -14.66 21.72
N LEU A 54 13.29 -15.63 21.41
CA LEU A 54 13.59 -17.06 21.54
C LEU A 54 14.74 -17.50 20.62
N LEU A 55 14.73 -17.07 19.36
CA LEU A 55 15.83 -17.35 18.42
C LEU A 55 17.17 -16.79 18.93
N ARG A 56 17.18 -15.54 19.43
CA ARG A 56 18.38 -14.93 20.02
C ARG A 56 18.85 -15.69 21.26
N HIS A 57 17.92 -16.15 22.10
CA HIS A 57 18.24 -16.95 23.27
C HIS A 57 18.97 -18.24 22.89
N TYR A 58 18.43 -19.04 21.97
CA TYR A 58 19.10 -20.29 21.57
C TYR A 58 20.47 -20.06 20.92
N ARG A 59 20.60 -19.01 20.09
CA ARG A 59 21.91 -18.65 19.52
C ARG A 59 22.92 -18.24 20.59
N SER A 60 22.48 -17.58 21.66
CA SER A 60 23.35 -17.24 22.80
C SER A 60 23.86 -18.48 23.55
N LEU A 61 23.17 -19.62 23.44
CA LEU A 61 23.60 -20.92 23.94
C LEU A 61 24.53 -21.67 22.96
N GLY A 62 24.89 -21.06 21.83
CA GLY A 62 25.76 -21.65 20.81
C GLY A 62 25.06 -22.62 19.86
N MET A 63 23.72 -22.66 19.86
CA MET A 63 22.97 -23.52 18.94
C MET A 63 23.01 -23.00 17.50
N SER A 64 23.24 -23.91 16.55
CA SER A 64 23.04 -23.67 15.11
C SER A 64 21.55 -23.52 14.77
N ASN A 65 21.25 -22.91 13.62
CA ASN A 65 19.86 -22.72 13.16
C ASN A 65 19.12 -24.06 13.04
N GLU A 66 19.78 -25.12 12.59
CA GLU A 66 19.24 -26.47 12.47
C GLU A 66 18.86 -27.05 13.84
N GLN A 67 19.74 -26.87 14.84
CA GLN A 67 19.47 -27.28 16.21
C GLN A 67 18.29 -26.50 16.82
N VAL A 68 18.20 -25.19 16.55
CA VAL A 68 17.06 -24.38 17.02
C VAL A 68 15.74 -24.88 16.42
N LEU A 69 15.70 -25.13 15.12
CA LEU A 69 14.50 -25.63 14.45
C LEU A 69 14.10 -27.02 14.96
N ALA A 70 15.08 -27.90 15.18
CA ALA A 70 14.84 -29.22 15.75
C ALA A 70 14.25 -29.12 17.17
N GLU A 71 14.82 -28.26 18.02
CA GLU A 71 14.38 -28.07 19.41
C GLU A 71 12.96 -27.50 19.50
N VAL A 72 12.68 -26.43 18.75
CA VAL A 72 11.35 -25.81 18.72
C VAL A 72 10.29 -26.77 18.14
N GLY A 73 10.71 -27.65 17.22
CA GLY A 73 9.85 -28.61 16.52
C GLY A 73 9.50 -29.89 17.29
N GLN A 74 10.06 -30.14 18.49
CA GLN A 74 9.85 -31.42 19.21
C GLN A 74 8.40 -31.68 19.70
N ASN A 75 7.47 -30.73 19.53
CA ASN A 75 6.09 -30.88 20.00
C ASN A 75 5.12 -30.27 18.98
N ASP A 76 4.06 -31.01 18.70
CA ASP A 76 3.15 -30.80 17.58
C ASP A 76 1.96 -29.87 17.89
N SER A 77 2.06 -29.05 18.94
CA SER A 77 1.00 -28.08 19.24
C SER A 77 0.91 -26.99 18.17
N ASP A 78 -0.31 -26.55 17.86
CA ASP A 78 -0.55 -25.49 16.88
C ASP A 78 0.22 -24.20 17.22
N ASP A 79 0.29 -23.82 18.49
CA ASP A 79 1.07 -22.66 18.93
C ASP A 79 2.57 -22.83 18.65
N ARG A 80 3.14 -24.03 18.84
CA ARG A 80 4.56 -24.30 18.52
C ARG A 80 4.81 -24.33 17.03
N ARG A 81 3.89 -24.84 16.22
CA ARG A 81 3.98 -24.77 14.75
C ARG A 81 4.05 -23.33 14.26
N ILE A 82 3.28 -22.41 14.85
CA ILE A 82 3.32 -20.98 14.54
C ILE A 82 4.67 -20.37 14.96
N VAL A 83 5.17 -20.68 16.15
CA VAL A 83 6.48 -20.18 16.59
C VAL A 83 7.60 -20.70 15.69
N LEU A 84 7.55 -21.99 15.32
CA LEU A 84 8.51 -22.62 14.42
C LEU A 84 8.49 -21.96 13.04
N SER A 85 7.32 -21.71 12.47
CA SER A 85 7.17 -21.09 11.15
C SER A 85 7.78 -19.67 11.12
N ARG A 86 7.55 -18.90 12.19
CA ARG A 86 8.14 -17.56 12.35
C ARG A 86 9.64 -17.58 12.55
N ILE A 87 10.16 -18.50 13.37
CA ILE A 87 11.62 -18.66 13.55
C ILE A 87 12.28 -19.06 12.23
N LYS A 88 11.69 -19.99 11.49
CA LYS A 88 12.16 -20.38 10.16
C LYS A 88 12.18 -19.18 9.21
N SER A 89 11.11 -18.38 9.20
CA SER A 89 11.04 -17.15 8.41
C SER A 89 12.13 -16.14 8.79
N LEU A 90 12.37 -15.94 10.08
CA LEU A 90 13.43 -15.06 10.58
C LEU A 90 14.82 -15.48 10.11
N ILE A 91 15.14 -16.78 10.18
CA ILE A 91 16.42 -17.32 9.73
C ILE A 91 16.63 -17.02 8.23
N HIS A 92 15.63 -17.32 7.39
CA HIS A 92 15.69 -17.03 5.96
C HIS A 92 15.76 -15.52 5.67
N LYS A 93 15.02 -14.69 6.42
CA LYS A 93 15.07 -13.22 6.29
C LYS A 93 16.46 -12.66 6.58
N GLU A 94 17.15 -13.17 7.60
CA GLU A 94 18.53 -12.77 7.92
C GLU A 94 19.53 -13.23 6.85
N ALA A 95 19.36 -14.45 6.32
CA ALA A 95 20.15 -14.95 5.20
C ALA A 95 19.97 -14.06 3.96
N GLY A 96 18.72 -13.75 3.59
CA GLY A 96 18.40 -12.85 2.47
C GLY A 96 18.95 -11.44 2.68
N THR A 97 18.92 -10.93 3.91
CA THR A 97 19.54 -9.64 4.26
C THR A 97 21.05 -9.67 4.06
N SER A 98 21.69 -10.79 4.38
CA SER A 98 23.13 -10.99 4.21
C SER A 98 23.51 -11.05 2.72
N CYS A 99 22.78 -11.82 1.91
CA CYS A 99 22.92 -11.84 0.45
C CYS A 99 22.75 -10.44 -0.16
N PHE A 100 21.70 -9.71 0.25
CA PHE A 100 21.44 -8.35 -0.23
C PHE A 100 22.62 -7.39 0.05
N LYS A 101 23.19 -7.45 1.26
CA LYS A 101 24.34 -6.63 1.65
C LYS A 101 25.62 -7.01 0.88
N ALA A 102 25.77 -8.29 0.53
CA ALA A 102 26.86 -8.79 -0.31
C ALA A 102 26.69 -8.44 -1.81
N GLY A 103 25.54 -7.88 -2.20
CA GLY A 103 25.22 -7.58 -3.61
C GLY A 103 24.66 -8.77 -4.38
N ASP A 104 24.46 -9.93 -3.73
CA ASP A 104 23.80 -11.09 -4.32
C ASP A 104 22.27 -10.93 -4.21
N PHE A 105 21.71 -10.12 -5.11
CA PHE A 105 20.28 -9.85 -5.13
C PHE A 105 19.44 -11.08 -5.53
N SER A 106 19.99 -11.98 -6.35
CA SER A 106 19.30 -13.20 -6.74
C SER A 106 19.21 -14.20 -5.58
N GLY A 107 20.30 -14.42 -4.85
CA GLY A 107 20.28 -15.23 -3.62
C GLY A 107 19.38 -14.62 -2.55
N ALA A 108 19.38 -13.29 -2.42
CA ALA A 108 18.47 -12.61 -1.49
C ALA A 108 16.99 -12.89 -1.78
N ILE A 109 16.59 -12.90 -3.06
CA ILE A 109 15.22 -13.23 -3.48
C ILE A 109 14.85 -14.64 -3.05
N VAL A 110 15.71 -15.64 -3.31
CA VAL A 110 15.46 -17.04 -2.94
C VAL A 110 15.20 -17.17 -1.45
N GLU A 111 16.02 -16.53 -0.62
CA GLU A 111 15.87 -16.55 0.83
C GLU A 111 14.60 -15.82 1.31
N TYR A 112 14.29 -14.64 0.76
CA TYR A 112 13.06 -13.94 1.13
C TYR A 112 11.79 -14.69 0.71
N GLU A 113 11.80 -15.38 -0.43
CA GLU A 113 10.68 -16.24 -0.81
C GLU A 113 10.57 -17.47 0.10
N ALA A 114 11.69 -18.07 0.50
CA ALA A 114 11.69 -19.16 1.49
C ALA A 114 11.12 -18.67 2.83
N ALA A 115 11.43 -17.44 3.24
CA ALA A 115 10.87 -16.80 4.42
C ALA A 115 9.35 -16.58 4.30
N LEU A 116 8.85 -16.18 3.12
CA LEU A 116 7.40 -16.05 2.86
C LEU A 116 6.69 -17.41 2.90
N ARG A 117 7.23 -18.42 2.22
CA ARG A 117 6.69 -19.79 2.23
C ARG A 117 6.69 -20.41 3.62
N ALA A 118 7.65 -20.05 4.47
CA ALA A 118 7.63 -20.46 5.87
C ALA A 118 6.41 -19.92 6.61
N LEU A 119 5.97 -18.69 6.32
CA LEU A 119 4.85 -18.02 7.00
C LEU A 119 3.47 -18.45 6.49
N VAL A 120 3.27 -18.51 5.18
CA VAL A 120 1.95 -18.77 4.57
C VAL A 120 1.79 -20.19 4.01
N GLY A 121 2.85 -20.99 4.00
CA GLY A 121 2.84 -22.39 3.59
C GLY A 121 3.79 -22.70 2.43
N PRO A 122 4.32 -23.94 2.35
CA PRO A 122 5.34 -24.33 1.39
C PRO A 122 4.86 -24.31 -0.07
N ASN A 123 3.55 -24.42 -0.28
CA ASN A 123 2.93 -24.44 -1.62
C ASN A 123 2.39 -23.06 -2.04
N ALA A 124 2.68 -22.00 -1.27
CA ALA A 124 2.27 -20.65 -1.61
C ALA A 124 2.87 -20.22 -2.95
N VAL A 125 2.05 -19.57 -3.76
CA VAL A 125 2.41 -19.07 -5.08
C VAL A 125 2.53 -17.57 -5.00
N PHE A 126 3.67 -17.05 -5.44
CA PHE A 126 3.95 -15.63 -5.51
C PHE A 126 4.44 -15.24 -6.91
N PRO A 127 4.21 -14.00 -7.33
CA PRO A 127 3.20 -13.06 -6.80
C PRO A 127 1.79 -13.64 -6.87
N SER A 128 0.89 -13.18 -6.01
CA SER A 128 -0.49 -13.65 -5.92
C SER A 128 -1.24 -13.34 -7.22
N ARG A 129 -2.05 -14.29 -7.69
CA ARG A 129 -2.86 -14.12 -8.92
C ARG A 129 -4.14 -13.33 -8.67
N LYS A 130 -4.57 -13.25 -7.41
CA LYS A 130 -5.81 -12.61 -6.98
C LYS A 130 -5.49 -11.41 -6.10
N TYR A 131 -6.30 -10.37 -6.24
CA TYR A 131 -6.21 -9.18 -5.39
C TYR A 131 -6.55 -9.45 -3.92
N PHE A 132 -7.40 -10.46 -3.67
CA PHE A 132 -7.66 -11.03 -2.35
C PHE A 132 -7.29 -12.50 -2.40
N ASP A 133 -6.04 -12.80 -2.06
CA ASP A 133 -5.53 -14.17 -2.10
C ASP A 133 -5.88 -14.93 -0.81
N ASP A 134 -6.43 -16.13 -1.00
CA ASP A 134 -6.87 -17.01 0.07
C ASP A 134 -5.70 -17.37 1.01
N GLN A 135 -4.45 -17.35 0.52
CA GLN A 135 -3.26 -17.60 1.33
C GLN A 135 -3.05 -16.56 2.43
N TYR A 136 -3.47 -15.31 2.20
CA TYR A 136 -3.40 -14.25 3.21
C TYR A 136 -4.69 -14.17 4.03
N MET A 137 -5.84 -14.42 3.40
CA MET A 137 -7.15 -14.38 4.07
C MET A 137 -7.33 -15.50 5.09
N THR A 138 -6.83 -16.71 4.79
CA THR A 138 -6.98 -17.91 5.63
C THR A 138 -5.70 -18.34 6.35
N GLY A 139 -4.53 -18.05 5.76
CA GLY A 139 -3.23 -18.47 6.28
C GLY A 139 -2.78 -17.65 7.48
N ILE A 140 -3.18 -16.38 7.54
CA ILE A 140 -3.11 -15.59 8.76
C ILE A 140 -4.29 -16.06 9.61
N ARG A 141 -4.05 -17.01 10.54
CA ARG A 141 -5.04 -17.35 11.57
C ARG A 141 -5.20 -16.13 12.47
N TRP A 142 -6.05 -15.19 12.07
CA TRP A 142 -6.65 -14.24 12.97
C TRP A 142 -7.33 -15.08 14.04
N ARG A 143 -6.82 -15.04 15.28
CA ARG A 143 -7.40 -15.81 16.39
C ARG A 143 -8.84 -15.32 16.56
N THR A 144 -9.78 -15.95 15.87
CA THR A 144 -11.16 -16.00 16.28
C THR A 144 -11.17 -16.96 17.46
N GLY A 145 -10.95 -16.42 18.65
CA GLY A 145 -11.60 -17.03 19.81
C GLY A 145 -13.08 -17.17 19.43
N GLY A 146 -13.59 -18.39 19.51
CA GLY A 146 -14.74 -18.82 18.72
C GLY A 146 -15.96 -17.91 18.89
N SER A 147 -16.39 -17.28 17.80
CA SER A 147 -17.80 -16.96 17.62
C SER A 147 -18.22 -17.48 16.25
N SER A 148 -19.01 -18.57 16.28
CA SER A 148 -19.98 -18.75 15.22
C SER A 148 -20.82 -17.48 15.18
N PHE A 149 -21.10 -16.99 13.96
CA PHE A 149 -21.96 -15.83 13.72
C PHE A 149 -23.38 -15.97 14.31
N ASP A 150 -23.71 -17.12 14.92
CA ASP A 150 -25.06 -17.51 15.33
C ASP A 150 -25.36 -17.29 16.82
N THR A 151 -24.45 -16.70 17.62
CA THR A 151 -24.74 -16.46 19.05
C THR A 151 -24.70 -14.97 19.42
N PRO A 152 -25.84 -14.26 19.33
CA PRO A 152 -25.98 -12.93 19.91
C PRO A 152 -25.74 -13.00 21.43
N GLY A 153 -24.68 -12.35 21.93
CA GLY A 153 -24.40 -12.24 23.36
C GLY A 153 -23.21 -13.04 23.89
N ALA A 154 -22.48 -13.78 23.04
CA ALA A 154 -21.14 -14.25 23.43
C ALA A 154 -20.20 -13.04 23.58
N ALA A 155 -19.43 -13.01 24.67
CA ALA A 155 -18.46 -11.95 24.94
C ALA A 155 -17.65 -11.66 23.68
N GLN A 156 -17.53 -10.37 23.36
CA GLN A 156 -16.86 -9.84 22.19
C GLN A 156 -15.36 -10.14 22.28
N GLU A 157 -14.97 -11.38 21.99
CA GLU A 157 -13.58 -11.81 21.98
C GLU A 157 -12.87 -11.05 20.86
N THR A 158 -11.93 -10.21 21.26
CA THR A 158 -11.16 -9.36 20.37
C THR A 158 -10.32 -10.26 19.47
N VAL A 159 -10.67 -10.36 18.19
CA VAL A 159 -9.79 -10.91 17.17
C VAL A 159 -8.51 -10.07 17.21
N THR A 160 -7.46 -10.61 17.82
CA THR A 160 -6.17 -9.93 17.89
C THR A 160 -5.44 -10.22 16.61
N ALA A 161 -5.31 -9.16 15.81
CA ALA A 161 -4.46 -9.14 14.65
C ALA A 161 -3.05 -9.62 14.99
N ASP A 162 -2.54 -10.56 14.22
CA ASP A 162 -1.13 -10.95 14.30
C ASP A 162 -0.27 -9.90 13.57
N VAL A 163 -0.19 -8.72 14.15
CA VAL A 163 0.49 -7.55 13.59
C VAL A 163 1.94 -7.86 13.21
N PRO A 164 2.73 -8.62 14.02
CA PRO A 164 4.10 -8.95 13.64
C PRO A 164 4.21 -9.79 12.37
N LEU A 165 3.34 -10.79 12.20
CA LEU A 165 3.28 -11.62 11.00
C LEU A 165 2.98 -10.76 9.76
N PHE A 166 1.97 -9.90 9.86
CA PHE A 166 1.62 -9.00 8.77
C PHE A 166 2.80 -8.09 8.37
N ILE A 167 3.48 -7.50 9.34
CA ILE A 167 4.64 -6.63 9.09
C ILE A 167 5.78 -7.40 8.41
N ASP A 168 6.01 -8.66 8.79
CA ASP A 168 7.02 -9.50 8.12
C ASP A 168 6.63 -9.80 6.67
N LEU A 169 5.37 -10.12 6.38
CA LEU A 169 4.90 -10.39 5.01
C LEU A 169 5.13 -9.18 4.08
N ILE A 170 4.71 -7.97 4.51
CA ILE A 170 4.93 -6.76 3.70
C ILE A 170 6.41 -6.39 3.58
N ALA A 171 7.22 -6.64 4.63
CA ALA A 171 8.65 -6.39 4.59
C ALA A 171 9.36 -7.32 3.60
N LEU A 172 9.02 -8.60 3.61
CA LEU A 172 9.62 -9.61 2.73
C LEU A 172 9.26 -9.34 1.26
N ALA A 173 7.98 -9.12 0.94
CA ALA A 173 7.54 -8.76 -0.41
C ALA A 173 8.22 -7.46 -0.90
N GLY A 174 8.28 -6.44 -0.03
CA GLY A 174 8.98 -5.20 -0.33
C GLY A 174 10.48 -5.36 -0.54
N ASN A 175 11.14 -6.25 0.21
CA ASN A 175 12.56 -6.55 0.04
C ASN A 175 12.85 -7.28 -1.28
N ILE A 176 11.96 -8.20 -1.69
CA ILE A 176 12.05 -8.88 -2.99
C ILE A 176 11.90 -7.86 -4.13
N ALA A 177 10.91 -6.97 -4.06
CA ALA A 177 10.75 -5.88 -5.03
C ALA A 177 12.03 -5.03 -5.13
N GLN A 178 12.66 -4.72 -3.99
CA GLN A 178 13.92 -3.97 -3.98
C GLN A 178 15.07 -4.72 -4.66
N CYS A 179 15.17 -6.04 -4.50
CA CYS A 179 16.16 -6.84 -5.18
C CYS A 179 15.98 -6.76 -6.70
N TYR A 180 14.74 -6.88 -7.19
CA TYR A 180 14.44 -6.75 -8.61
C TYR A 180 14.76 -5.36 -9.18
N VAL A 181 14.49 -4.29 -8.43
CA VAL A 181 14.94 -2.93 -8.80
C VAL A 181 16.46 -2.87 -8.96
N ARG A 182 17.22 -3.51 -8.05
CA ARG A 182 18.69 -3.52 -8.10
C ARG A 182 19.24 -4.35 -9.25
N LEU A 183 18.46 -5.30 -9.75
CA LEU A 183 18.75 -6.10 -10.94
C LEU A 183 18.29 -5.42 -12.25
N GLY A 184 17.66 -4.25 -12.20
CA GLY A 184 17.06 -3.59 -13.37
C GLY A 184 15.85 -4.31 -13.94
N LYS A 185 15.27 -5.24 -13.18
CA LYS A 185 14.12 -6.08 -13.54
C LYS A 185 12.82 -5.43 -13.09
N TYR A 186 12.42 -4.37 -13.78
CA TYR A 186 11.31 -3.52 -13.32
C TYR A 186 9.93 -4.18 -13.40
N LEU A 187 9.72 -5.11 -14.34
CA LEU A 187 8.46 -5.86 -14.44
C LEU A 187 8.23 -6.69 -13.18
N GLU A 188 9.21 -7.52 -12.83
CA GLU A 188 9.15 -8.34 -11.63
C GLU A 188 9.10 -7.48 -10.36
N ALA A 189 9.79 -6.33 -10.34
CA ALA A 189 9.67 -5.38 -9.25
C ALA A 189 8.24 -4.84 -9.09
N ILE A 190 7.53 -4.54 -10.20
CA ILE A 190 6.13 -4.11 -10.18
C ILE A 190 5.26 -5.21 -9.59
N ASP A 191 5.38 -6.45 -10.06
CA ASP A 191 4.55 -7.56 -9.55
C ASP A 191 4.72 -7.72 -8.02
N TRP A 192 5.95 -7.60 -7.51
CA TRP A 192 6.21 -7.67 -6.07
C TRP A 192 5.79 -6.41 -5.29
N THR A 193 5.77 -5.23 -5.91
CA THR A 193 5.12 -4.07 -5.29
C THR A 193 3.61 -4.28 -5.19
N GLN A 194 2.96 -4.80 -6.24
CA GLN A 194 1.54 -5.14 -6.19
C GLN A 194 1.25 -6.19 -5.12
N GLU A 195 2.13 -7.20 -4.97
CA GLU A 195 2.03 -8.18 -3.88
C GLU A 195 2.04 -7.53 -2.50
N THR A 196 2.90 -6.54 -2.30
CA THR A 196 2.93 -5.77 -1.04
C THR A 196 1.59 -5.07 -0.80
N GLU A 197 0.97 -4.50 -1.85
CA GLU A 197 -0.36 -3.87 -1.74
C GLU A 197 -1.47 -4.88 -1.46
N VAL A 198 -1.44 -6.05 -2.10
CA VAL A 198 -2.38 -7.16 -1.82
C VAL A 198 -2.34 -7.53 -0.34
N ILE A 199 -1.14 -7.76 0.21
CA ILE A 199 -0.96 -8.08 1.64
C ILE A 199 -1.50 -6.93 2.52
N MET A 200 -1.18 -5.68 2.20
CA MET A 200 -1.68 -4.50 2.95
C MET A 200 -3.21 -4.38 2.91
N ASN A 201 -3.84 -4.66 1.76
CA ASN A 201 -5.28 -4.60 1.60
C ASN A 201 -6.00 -5.72 2.36
N VAL A 202 -5.45 -6.93 2.34
CA VAL A 202 -5.96 -8.06 3.13
C VAL A 202 -5.89 -7.71 4.62
N ALA A 203 -4.75 -7.22 5.11
CA ALA A 203 -4.64 -6.81 6.51
C ALA A 203 -5.58 -5.66 6.85
N ARG A 204 -5.76 -4.69 5.96
CA ARG A 204 -6.75 -3.62 6.15
C ARG A 204 -8.15 -4.21 6.39
N ILE A 205 -8.57 -5.17 5.57
CA ILE A 205 -9.88 -5.82 5.71
C ILE A 205 -10.00 -6.52 7.06
N HIS A 206 -8.96 -7.21 7.52
CA HIS A 206 -8.99 -7.90 8.81
C HIS A 206 -8.89 -6.97 10.02
N LEU A 207 -8.23 -5.82 9.87
CA LEU A 207 -8.12 -4.79 10.91
C LEU A 207 -9.36 -3.89 10.98
N SER A 208 -10.16 -3.83 9.91
CA SER A 208 -11.48 -3.19 9.91
C SER A 208 -12.46 -4.01 10.75
N TYR A 209 -12.47 -3.76 12.07
CA TYR A 209 -13.36 -4.41 13.03
C TYR A 209 -14.86 -4.16 12.76
N ASP A 210 -15.16 -3.13 11.95
CA ASP A 210 -16.52 -2.76 11.58
C ASP A 210 -16.65 -2.77 10.06
N VAL A 211 -17.34 -3.78 9.53
CA VAL A 211 -17.63 -3.99 8.09
C VAL A 211 -18.23 -2.75 7.42
N TRP A 212 -18.76 -1.81 8.20
CA TRP A 212 -19.42 -0.61 7.73
C TRP A 212 -18.51 0.62 7.56
N VAL A 213 -17.24 0.58 8.03
CA VAL A 213 -16.30 1.73 7.94
C VAL A 213 -14.97 1.33 7.28
N ALA A 214 -14.99 0.39 6.33
CA ALA A 214 -13.82 -0.16 5.63
C ALA A 214 -12.95 0.87 4.88
N TRP A 215 -13.46 2.08 4.65
CA TRP A 215 -12.71 3.17 4.01
C TRP A 215 -11.80 3.95 4.98
N ARG A 216 -11.90 3.71 6.29
CA ARG A 216 -11.15 4.45 7.30
C ARG A 216 -9.95 3.67 7.82
N TYR A 217 -8.78 3.99 7.25
CA TYR A 217 -7.40 3.64 7.65
C TYR A 217 -7.20 2.91 9.01
N PRO A 218 -7.52 1.61 9.10
CA PRO A 218 -7.24 0.81 10.29
C PRO A 218 -5.79 0.33 10.21
N PHE A 219 -4.85 1.24 10.43
CA PHE A 219 -3.44 0.91 10.40
C PHE A 219 -2.95 0.48 11.78
N PRO A 220 -2.03 -0.50 11.87
CA PRO A 220 -1.36 -0.78 13.13
C PRO A 220 -0.62 0.47 13.63
N ASN A 221 -0.68 0.74 14.93
CA ASN A 221 0.13 1.77 15.59
C ASN A 221 1.58 1.30 15.80
N VAL A 222 2.21 0.76 14.76
CA VAL A 222 3.55 0.18 14.81
C VAL A 222 4.47 0.96 13.86
N GLN A 223 5.61 1.44 14.35
CA GLN A 223 6.51 2.30 13.55
C GLN A 223 7.06 1.58 12.30
N GLU A 224 7.30 0.26 12.38
CA GLU A 224 7.86 -0.52 11.29
C GLU A 224 6.86 -0.62 10.14
N PHE A 225 5.57 -0.75 10.44
CA PHE A 225 4.50 -0.72 9.43
C PHE A 225 4.57 0.58 8.62
N TRP A 226 4.61 1.73 9.29
CA TRP A 226 4.67 3.03 8.62
C TRP A 226 5.96 3.22 7.83
N ASN A 227 7.10 2.79 8.37
CA ASN A 227 8.38 2.83 7.66
C ASN A 227 8.33 1.99 6.37
N ILE A 228 7.80 0.77 6.43
CA ILE A 228 7.65 -0.11 5.26
C ILE A 228 6.67 0.49 4.25
N ARG A 229 5.53 1.01 4.72
CA ARG A 229 4.49 1.62 3.87
C ARG A 229 5.00 2.84 3.10
N LEU A 230 5.67 3.78 3.77
CA LEU A 230 6.25 4.96 3.12
C LEU A 230 7.38 4.56 2.14
N LYS A 231 8.24 3.60 2.51
CA LYS A 231 9.27 3.07 1.61
C LYS A 231 8.68 2.37 0.39
N HIS A 232 7.59 1.63 0.57
CA HIS A 232 6.89 0.94 -0.50
C HIS A 232 6.39 1.95 -1.54
N TYR A 233 5.63 2.98 -1.12
CA TYR A 233 5.15 3.99 -2.05
C TYR A 233 6.27 4.78 -2.71
N LYS A 234 7.32 5.15 -1.95
CA LYS A 234 8.51 5.76 -2.53
C LYS A 234 9.13 4.87 -3.62
N ARG A 235 9.24 3.57 -3.38
CA ARG A 235 9.77 2.60 -4.35
C ARG A 235 8.89 2.53 -5.60
N CYS A 236 7.58 2.52 -5.46
CA CYS A 236 6.66 2.57 -6.60
C CYS A 236 6.89 3.84 -7.43
N ILE A 237 6.99 5.01 -6.78
CA ILE A 237 7.29 6.29 -7.45
C ILE A 237 8.61 6.18 -8.23
N ASP A 238 9.69 5.69 -7.59
CA ASP A 238 11.00 5.58 -8.21
C ASP A 238 10.99 4.60 -9.41
N ILE A 239 10.31 3.45 -9.30
CA ILE A 239 10.14 2.47 -10.38
C ILE A 239 9.43 3.12 -11.58
N PHE A 240 8.28 3.74 -11.35
CA PHE A 240 7.49 4.31 -12.45
C PHE A 240 8.15 5.54 -13.07
N LEU A 241 8.91 6.32 -12.31
CA LEU A 241 9.75 7.39 -12.86
C LEU A 241 10.87 6.82 -13.74
N ALA A 242 11.55 5.75 -13.31
CA ALA A 242 12.58 5.09 -14.11
C ALA A 242 12.03 4.53 -15.43
N LEU A 243 10.77 4.08 -15.42
CA LEU A 243 10.05 3.61 -16.61
C LEU A 243 9.46 4.74 -17.48
N GLY A 244 9.62 6.01 -17.09
CA GLY A 244 8.99 7.15 -17.78
C GLY A 244 7.46 7.23 -17.60
N ASN A 245 6.87 6.41 -16.73
CA ASN A 245 5.43 6.43 -16.42
C ASN A 245 5.14 7.44 -15.29
N THR A 246 5.26 8.73 -15.62
CA THR A 246 5.08 9.83 -14.66
C THR A 246 3.65 9.93 -14.11
N ALA A 247 2.66 9.43 -14.85
CA ALA A 247 1.26 9.41 -14.41
C ALA A 247 1.05 8.47 -13.22
N THR A 248 1.53 7.23 -13.32
CA THR A 248 1.45 6.26 -12.21
C THR A 248 2.35 6.69 -11.04
N ALA A 249 3.53 7.25 -11.31
CA ALA A 249 4.38 7.83 -10.26
C ALA A 249 3.62 8.92 -9.47
N ALA A 250 2.94 9.85 -10.16
CA ALA A 250 2.14 10.89 -9.51
C ALA A 250 0.95 10.34 -8.73
N ALA A 251 0.33 9.24 -9.18
CA ALA A 251 -0.72 8.56 -8.42
C ALA A 251 -0.17 8.02 -7.08
N TYR A 252 0.98 7.36 -7.10
CA TYR A 252 1.65 6.91 -5.87
C TYR A 252 2.12 8.07 -5.00
N THR A 253 2.58 9.19 -5.57
CA THR A 253 2.89 10.41 -4.81
C THR A 253 1.67 10.98 -4.12
N LEU A 254 0.49 10.96 -4.75
CA LEU A 254 -0.76 11.40 -4.14
C LEU A 254 -1.14 10.50 -2.95
N THR A 255 -1.07 9.18 -3.14
CA THR A 255 -1.31 8.21 -2.05
C THR A 255 -0.36 8.47 -0.90
N LEU A 256 0.94 8.54 -1.17
CA LEU A 256 1.97 8.85 -0.19
C LEU A 256 1.73 10.17 0.54
N THR A 257 1.26 11.21 -0.15
CA THR A 257 0.93 12.51 0.46
C THR A 257 -0.23 12.37 1.44
N GLY A 258 -1.27 11.61 1.07
CA GLY A 258 -2.38 11.30 1.98
C GLY A 258 -1.92 10.53 3.23
N GLU A 259 -1.08 9.51 3.06
CA GLU A 259 -0.49 8.76 4.16
C GLU A 259 0.39 9.65 5.05
N ASN A 260 1.21 10.50 4.44
CA ASN A 260 2.10 11.43 5.13
C ASN A 260 1.32 12.44 5.99
N SER A 261 0.20 12.93 5.47
CA SER A 261 -0.71 13.83 6.19
C SER A 261 -1.46 13.15 7.35
N THR A 262 -1.54 11.82 7.34
CA THR A 262 -2.21 11.04 8.38
C THR A 262 -1.34 10.88 9.64
N LEU A 263 -0.01 11.01 9.51
CA LEU A 263 0.95 10.93 10.61
C LEU A 263 1.48 12.32 10.99
N PRO A 264 1.07 12.89 12.13
CA PRO A 264 1.65 14.14 12.65
C PRO A 264 3.14 14.03 12.98
N ASP A 265 3.82 15.17 13.06
CA ASP A 265 5.24 15.24 13.41
C ASP A 265 5.49 14.68 14.80
N GLU A 266 4.62 15.01 15.74
CA GLU A 266 4.65 14.59 17.14
C GLU A 266 4.70 13.07 17.27
N THR A 267 3.93 12.37 16.43
CA THR A 267 3.84 10.90 16.38
C THR A 267 5.13 10.25 15.88
N THR A 268 5.84 10.91 14.95
CA THR A 268 7.03 10.34 14.30
C THR A 268 8.34 10.78 14.94
N LYS A 269 8.36 11.92 15.65
CA LYS A 269 9.55 12.51 16.29
C LYS A 269 10.34 11.56 17.20
N PRO A 270 9.72 10.64 17.96
CA PRO A 270 10.46 9.63 18.75
C PRO A 270 11.24 8.61 17.91
N PHE A 271 11.00 8.54 16.59
CA PHE A 271 11.55 7.54 15.68
C PHE A 271 12.33 8.23 14.54
N PRO A 272 13.62 8.59 14.75
CA PRO A 272 14.36 9.47 13.83
C PRO A 272 14.39 8.99 12.38
N ALA A 273 14.47 7.67 12.15
CA ALA A 273 14.47 7.10 10.80
C ALA A 273 13.13 7.29 10.08
N LEU A 274 12.01 7.10 10.80
CA LEU A 274 10.67 7.30 10.25
C LEU A 274 10.40 8.80 10.03
N HIS A 275 10.76 9.63 11.01
CA HIS A 275 10.63 11.08 10.91
C HIS A 275 11.41 11.64 9.72
N LYS A 276 12.67 11.23 9.55
CA LYS A 276 13.47 11.62 8.38
C LYS A 276 12.82 11.17 7.07
N LEU A 277 12.44 9.89 6.98
CA LEU A 277 11.80 9.34 5.78
C LEU A 277 10.54 10.14 5.41
N ARG A 278 9.72 10.50 6.40
CA ARG A 278 8.50 11.30 6.23
C ARG A 278 8.75 12.60 5.46
N HIS A 279 9.83 13.30 5.78
CA HIS A 279 10.21 14.55 5.09
C HIS A 279 10.91 14.29 3.75
N ASP A 280 11.68 13.21 3.63
CA ASP A 280 12.45 12.88 2.42
C ASP A 280 11.58 12.38 1.25
N VAL A 281 10.41 11.77 1.54
CA VAL A 281 9.59 11.13 0.50
C VAL A 281 8.62 12.06 -0.21
N PHE A 282 8.33 13.24 0.34
CA PHE A 282 7.44 14.20 -0.31
C PHE A 282 8.17 14.93 -1.43
N ASN A 283 7.76 14.65 -2.69
CA ASN A 283 8.29 15.32 -3.86
C ASN A 283 7.13 15.91 -4.69
N PRO A 284 6.78 17.20 -4.51
CA PRO A 284 5.69 17.82 -5.25
C PRO A 284 6.00 17.97 -6.75
N ASP A 285 7.27 17.93 -7.16
CA ASP A 285 7.67 18.05 -8.56
C ASP A 285 7.12 16.90 -9.42
N VAL A 286 6.81 15.75 -8.82
CA VAL A 286 6.19 14.62 -9.53
C VAL A 286 4.81 15.03 -10.10
N PHE A 287 4.07 15.91 -9.41
CA PHE A 287 2.79 16.42 -9.92
C PHE A 287 2.96 17.39 -11.09
N MET A 288 4.09 18.10 -11.15
CA MET A 288 4.40 18.99 -12.28
C MET A 288 4.77 18.19 -13.54
N ARG A 289 5.30 16.97 -13.37
CA ARG A 289 5.60 16.03 -14.46
C ARG A 289 4.39 15.17 -14.85
N ARG A 290 3.22 15.47 -14.28
CA ARG A 290 1.99 14.70 -14.46
C ARG A 290 1.29 15.10 -15.75
N HIS A 291 1.92 14.76 -16.86
CA HIS A 291 1.28 14.82 -18.15
C HIS A 291 2.01 13.88 -19.12
N PRO A 292 1.33 13.27 -20.10
CA PRO A 292 1.91 13.15 -21.43
C PRO A 292 2.18 14.58 -21.91
N GLU A 293 3.25 15.21 -21.42
CA GLU A 293 3.80 16.35 -22.11
C GLU A 293 4.57 15.74 -23.27
N PRO A 294 4.13 15.95 -24.52
CA PRO A 294 4.87 15.51 -25.69
C PRO A 294 6.26 16.17 -25.78
N ASN A 295 6.59 17.11 -24.88
CA ASN A 295 7.92 17.71 -24.76
C ASN A 295 8.89 16.89 -23.89
N VAL A 296 8.45 15.79 -23.26
CA VAL A 296 9.35 14.68 -22.91
C VAL A 296 9.52 13.73 -24.10
N SER A 297 9.40 14.26 -25.33
CA SER A 297 9.59 13.58 -26.63
C SER A 297 10.92 12.84 -26.76
N GLU A 298 11.86 13.08 -25.85
CA GLU A 298 13.18 12.46 -25.83
C GLU A 298 13.33 11.30 -24.83
N ALA A 299 12.30 11.00 -24.01
CA ALA A 299 12.38 9.85 -23.12
C ALA A 299 12.34 8.55 -23.93
N LYS A 300 13.50 7.88 -24.02
CA LYS A 300 13.60 6.55 -24.61
C LYS A 300 12.76 5.57 -23.80
N VAL A 301 11.62 5.16 -24.34
CA VAL A 301 10.75 4.14 -23.75
C VAL A 301 11.53 2.84 -23.64
N GLN A 302 11.82 2.41 -22.40
CA GLN A 302 12.56 1.17 -22.15
C GLN A 302 11.66 -0.07 -22.16
N HIS A 303 10.38 0.11 -21.80
CA HIS A 303 9.40 -0.98 -21.67
C HIS A 303 8.07 -0.55 -22.31
N PRO A 304 7.96 -0.61 -23.65
CA PRO A 304 6.76 -0.15 -24.37
C PRO A 304 5.50 -0.90 -23.95
N ASP A 305 5.61 -2.18 -23.58
CA ASP A 305 4.48 -3.02 -23.17
C ASP A 305 3.84 -2.58 -21.83
N LEU A 306 4.55 -1.76 -21.05
CA LEU A 306 4.06 -1.20 -19.77
C LEU A 306 3.46 0.19 -19.90
N GLN A 307 3.51 0.79 -21.08
CA GLN A 307 3.04 2.15 -21.32
C GLN A 307 1.76 2.12 -22.14
N VAL A 308 0.84 3.03 -21.82
CA VAL A 308 -0.28 3.29 -22.73
C VAL A 308 0.27 4.06 -23.93
N LEU A 309 0.56 3.33 -25.00
CA LEU A 309 1.01 3.86 -26.26
C LEU A 309 -0.19 4.43 -27.03
N GLY A 310 0.00 5.59 -27.64
CA GLY A 310 -1.02 6.21 -28.47
C GLY A 310 -0.67 7.63 -28.87
N VAL A 311 -1.48 8.19 -29.76
CA VAL A 311 -1.41 9.61 -30.09
C VAL A 311 -2.18 10.37 -29.02
N TRP A 312 -1.47 11.15 -28.24
CA TRP A 312 -2.04 12.04 -27.24
C TRP A 312 -2.46 13.34 -27.91
N GLU A 313 -3.76 13.61 -27.92
CA GLU A 313 -4.31 14.85 -28.44
C GLU A 313 -4.71 15.76 -27.27
N ARG A 314 -4.19 16.99 -27.27
CA ARG A 314 -4.63 18.01 -26.31
C ARG A 314 -6.04 18.43 -26.68
N GLN A 315 -6.97 18.30 -25.75
CA GLN A 315 -8.32 18.81 -25.93
C GLN A 315 -8.26 20.34 -25.95
N GLN A 316 -8.51 20.94 -27.11
CA GLN A 316 -8.63 22.38 -27.24
C GLN A 316 -9.98 22.82 -26.66
N TYR A 317 -9.94 23.88 -25.85
CA TYR A 317 -11.11 24.53 -25.28
C TYR A 317 -11.29 25.89 -25.94
N ALA A 318 -12.52 26.27 -26.27
CA ALA A 318 -12.79 27.61 -26.79
C ALA A 318 -12.39 28.67 -25.76
N SER A 319 -11.87 29.80 -26.21
CA SER A 319 -11.54 30.93 -25.33
C SER A 319 -12.79 31.33 -24.51
N GLY A 320 -12.63 31.47 -23.19
CA GLY A 320 -13.73 31.77 -22.27
C GLY A 320 -14.66 30.59 -21.92
N SER A 321 -14.47 29.40 -22.51
CA SER A 321 -15.21 28.22 -22.08
C SER A 321 -14.75 27.74 -20.70
N GLN A 322 -15.70 27.35 -19.84
CA GLN A 322 -15.37 26.72 -18.58
C GLN A 322 -14.71 25.37 -18.86
N LYS A 323 -13.41 25.28 -18.60
CA LYS A 323 -12.72 23.99 -18.49
C LYS A 323 -13.42 23.16 -17.41
N PRO A 324 -13.48 21.83 -17.54
CA PRO A 324 -13.97 20.98 -16.46
C PRO A 324 -13.22 21.31 -15.18
N GLY A 325 -13.94 21.59 -14.10
CA GLY A 325 -13.33 21.76 -12.80
C GLY A 325 -12.62 20.47 -12.39
N GLY A 326 -11.34 20.56 -12.03
CA GLY A 326 -10.64 19.45 -11.38
C GLY A 326 -11.23 19.26 -9.99
N ARG A 327 -11.69 18.04 -9.68
CA ARG A 327 -12.05 17.67 -8.31
C ARG A 327 -10.82 17.26 -7.48
N LEU A 328 -9.78 16.78 -8.16
CA LEU A 328 -8.53 16.28 -7.61
C LEU A 328 -7.40 16.66 -8.59
N TYR A 329 -6.15 16.44 -8.17
CA TYR A 329 -4.93 16.64 -8.98
C TYR A 329 -4.89 15.84 -10.31
N SER A 330 -5.88 14.98 -10.59
CA SER A 330 -6.07 14.26 -11.86
C SER A 330 -7.45 13.61 -11.97
N SER A 331 -7.84 13.27 -13.20
CA SER A 331 -8.89 12.28 -13.46
C SER A 331 -8.58 11.45 -14.70
N VAL A 332 -8.95 10.17 -14.66
CA VAL A 332 -8.88 9.25 -15.81
C VAL A 332 -10.23 8.60 -16.00
N TRP A 333 -10.74 8.56 -17.23
CA TRP A 333 -11.99 7.86 -17.55
C TRP A 333 -11.99 7.38 -18.99
N ILE A 334 -12.76 6.32 -19.26
CA ILE A 334 -12.97 5.80 -20.61
C ILE A 334 -14.31 6.31 -21.13
N TRP A 335 -14.32 6.89 -22.33
CA TRP A 335 -15.55 7.31 -23.01
C TRP A 335 -15.40 7.10 -24.52
N LYS A 336 -16.43 6.49 -25.15
CA LYS A 336 -16.45 6.19 -26.60
C LYS A 336 -15.17 5.52 -27.13
N GLY A 337 -14.65 4.52 -26.41
CA GLY A 337 -13.44 3.80 -26.81
C GLY A 337 -12.15 4.63 -26.72
N SER A 338 -12.17 5.77 -26.04
CA SER A 338 -10.99 6.61 -25.80
C SER A 338 -10.74 6.76 -24.31
N MET A 339 -9.47 6.72 -23.90
CA MET A 339 -9.06 7.02 -22.53
C MET A 339 -8.76 8.52 -22.43
N TYR A 340 -9.51 9.20 -21.59
CA TYR A 340 -9.32 10.61 -21.28
C TYR A 340 -8.49 10.71 -20.00
N VAL A 341 -7.45 11.54 -20.05
CA VAL A 341 -6.60 11.84 -18.91
C VAL A 341 -6.57 13.35 -18.74
N ALA A 342 -7.13 13.82 -17.64
CA ALA A 342 -6.96 15.20 -17.20
C ALA A 342 -5.88 15.24 -16.11
N GLY A 343 -4.89 16.10 -16.31
CA GLY A 343 -3.73 16.23 -15.44
C GLY A 343 -3.23 17.67 -15.35
N GLY A 344 -2.44 17.91 -14.31
CA GLY A 344 -1.80 19.19 -14.01
C GLY A 344 -2.71 20.14 -13.23
N THR A 345 -2.11 20.88 -12.30
CA THR A 345 -2.79 21.93 -11.55
C THR A 345 -2.25 23.28 -12.00
N ALA A 346 -3.13 24.24 -12.26
CA ALA A 346 -2.73 25.62 -12.57
C ALA A 346 -2.21 26.34 -11.33
N THR A 347 -2.57 25.82 -10.15
CA THR A 347 -2.25 26.40 -8.85
C THR A 347 -1.38 25.41 -8.07
N PRO A 348 -0.19 25.81 -7.59
CA PRO A 348 0.57 25.04 -6.62
C PRO A 348 -0.30 24.78 -5.38
N ALA A 349 -0.17 23.59 -4.79
CA ALA A 349 -1.03 23.06 -3.72
C ALA A 349 -1.05 23.86 -2.39
N HIS A 350 -0.49 25.07 -2.33
CA HIS A 350 -0.35 25.84 -1.10
C HIS A 350 -1.66 26.44 -0.56
N ASN A 351 -2.73 26.47 -1.35
CA ASN A 351 -4.05 26.95 -0.91
C ASN A 351 -5.07 25.81 -0.91
N GLU A 352 -5.15 25.06 0.19
CA GLU A 352 -6.02 23.88 0.41
C GLU A 352 -7.55 24.13 0.26
N ARG A 353 -7.97 25.38 -0.01
CA ARG A 353 -9.38 25.78 -0.08
C ARG A 353 -9.88 26.14 -1.48
N ASP A 354 -8.99 26.27 -2.46
CA ASP A 354 -9.38 26.64 -3.82
C ASP A 354 -9.50 25.41 -4.71
N ILE A 355 -10.53 25.42 -5.58
CA ILE A 355 -10.75 24.41 -6.61
C ILE A 355 -9.46 24.29 -7.41
N VAL A 356 -8.86 23.10 -7.39
CA VAL A 356 -7.65 22.80 -8.16
C VAL A 356 -8.03 22.85 -9.65
N GLY A 357 -7.73 23.98 -10.29
CA GLY A 357 -7.96 24.16 -11.72
C GLY A 357 -7.04 23.23 -12.52
N LEU A 358 -7.60 22.40 -13.40
CA LEU A 358 -6.81 21.60 -14.32
C LEU A 358 -6.12 22.55 -15.33
N THR A 359 -4.80 22.44 -15.49
CA THR A 359 -4.09 23.18 -16.55
C THR A 359 -4.56 22.71 -17.91
N ASP A 360 -4.58 21.39 -18.10
CA ASP A 360 -4.85 20.77 -19.39
C ASP A 360 -5.72 19.51 -19.30
N THR A 361 -6.30 19.15 -20.44
CA THR A 361 -7.03 17.90 -20.61
C THR A 361 -6.61 17.27 -21.92
N TRP A 362 -6.28 15.99 -21.87
CA TRP A 362 -5.78 15.25 -23.01
C TRP A 362 -6.55 13.95 -23.15
N PHE A 363 -6.50 13.38 -24.34
CA PHE A 363 -7.08 12.07 -24.58
C PHE A 363 -6.18 11.24 -25.49
N VAL A 364 -6.22 9.93 -25.27
CA VAL A 364 -5.70 8.92 -26.20
C VAL A 364 -6.89 8.28 -26.88
N ARG A 365 -6.88 8.32 -28.21
CA ARG A 365 -7.66 7.38 -29.01
C ARG A 365 -6.83 6.13 -29.15
N SER A 366 -7.26 5.02 -28.56
CA SER A 366 -6.66 3.74 -28.91
C SER A 366 -7.18 3.35 -30.28
N SER A 367 -6.29 3.23 -31.26
CA SER A 367 -6.55 2.44 -32.47
C SER A 367 -6.52 0.97 -32.05
N ILE A 368 -7.64 0.47 -31.51
CA ILE A 368 -7.86 -0.97 -31.38
C ILE A 368 -8.47 -1.45 -32.68
#